data_AF-A0A165JHA5-F1
#
_entry.id   AF-A0A165JHA5-F1
#
_cell.length_a   1.000
_cell.length_b   1.000
_cell.length_c   1.000
_cell.angle_alpha   90.00
_cell.angle_beta   90.00
_cell.angle_gamma   90.00
#
_symmetry.space_group_name_H-M   'P 1'
#
loop_
_entity.id
_entity.type
_entity.pdbx_description
1 polymer ?
#
loop_
_entity_poly.entity_id
_entity_poly.type
_entity_poly.pdbx_seq_one_letter_code
_entity_poly.pdbx_strand_id
1 'polypeptide(L)'
;MVKRQRSPSDPAPTPMTHELRIEAANKLSLETFQTRFFLSDVTSANKAAERKIKGNGNKHTDHQGNDALTAFTRPSDGARYTISLVDSTSISHADFVACFELIRSTSAAMYKMSDRGWSARRKKAEMADPDMRFLLVRKRDVDREGYPRGDEERETGHEDNGKNVKRQENGHKDNQRKENGHTKERAQTQAGTVEAFLSFMLTYEDDREVVYCYEIHLSSTLRGCGLGRHLMNVLESIGTRVGVEAAMLTCFTKNESGLRFYERLGYVEDEFSPPPRKLRSGKVEKPSYIIMSKPLRREVNGK
;
A
#
# COMPACT_ATOMS: atom_id res chain seq x y z
N MET A 1 -7.64 68.46 -22.96
CA MET A 1 -7.78 67.03 -23.33
C MET A 1 -6.65 66.24 -22.67
N VAL A 2 -6.98 65.52 -21.60
CA VAL A 2 -6.02 64.79 -20.75
C VAL A 2 -5.82 63.38 -21.30
N LYS A 3 -4.58 63.03 -21.69
CA LYS A 3 -4.18 61.66 -22.03
C LYS A 3 -3.93 60.88 -20.73
N ARG A 4 -4.76 59.88 -20.43
CA ARG A 4 -4.45 58.82 -19.47
C ARG A 4 -3.79 57.67 -20.24
N GLN A 5 -2.54 57.36 -19.91
CA GLN A 5 -1.91 56.08 -20.27
C GLN A 5 -1.40 55.39 -19.00
N ARG A 6 -1.42 54.05 -19.08
CA ARG A 6 -1.61 53.07 -18.01
C ARG A 6 -0.40 52.92 -17.08
N SER A 7 -0.69 52.58 -15.84
CA SER A 7 0.25 52.15 -14.80
C SER A 7 0.99 50.84 -15.18
N PRO A 8 2.20 50.60 -14.64
CA PRO A 8 2.97 49.41 -14.94
C PRO A 8 2.28 48.15 -14.41
N SER A 9 2.40 47.09 -15.20
CA SER A 9 1.93 45.73 -15.00
C SER A 9 2.16 45.17 -13.59
N ASP A 10 1.11 44.55 -13.03
CA ASP A 10 1.27 43.49 -12.03
C ASP A 10 2.21 42.41 -12.58
N PRO A 11 3.14 41.86 -11.78
CA PRO A 11 3.93 40.73 -12.20
C PRO A 11 2.99 39.56 -12.50
N ALA A 12 3.18 38.93 -13.66
CA ALA A 12 2.49 37.69 -13.99
C ALA A 12 2.72 36.68 -12.85
N PRO A 13 1.69 35.89 -12.45
CA PRO A 13 1.87 34.88 -11.42
C PRO A 13 2.97 33.93 -11.86
N THR A 14 4.00 33.81 -11.03
CA THR A 14 5.10 32.88 -11.21
C THR A 14 4.50 31.48 -11.42
N PRO A 15 4.83 30.76 -12.51
CA PRO A 15 4.38 29.38 -12.64
C PRO A 15 4.93 28.61 -11.44
N MET A 16 4.07 27.93 -10.68
CA MET A 16 4.51 27.03 -9.62
C MET A 16 5.51 26.06 -10.24
N THR A 17 6.79 26.15 -9.85
CA THR A 17 7.84 25.30 -10.39
C THR A 17 7.52 23.85 -10.07
N HIS A 18 7.93 22.95 -10.97
CA HIS A 18 7.75 21.51 -10.82
C HIS A 18 8.27 20.95 -9.47
N GLU A 19 9.15 21.68 -8.79
CA GLU A 19 9.89 21.35 -7.56
C GLU A 19 9.09 21.13 -6.26
N LEU A 20 7.75 21.18 -6.25
CA LEU A 20 6.97 21.05 -5.00
C LEU A 20 5.90 19.97 -5.00
N ARG A 21 5.79 19.16 -6.07
CA ARG A 21 4.67 18.20 -6.20
C ARG A 21 4.78 17.04 -5.22
N ILE A 22 5.98 16.50 -5.00
CA ILE A 22 6.22 15.43 -4.03
C ILE A 22 6.00 15.94 -2.61
N GLU A 23 6.59 17.09 -2.23
CA GLU A 23 6.41 17.66 -0.90
C GLU A 23 4.94 17.99 -0.64
N ALA A 24 4.23 18.54 -1.63
CA ALA A 24 2.81 18.82 -1.51
C ALA A 24 1.99 17.54 -1.31
N ALA A 25 2.31 16.46 -2.02
CA ALA A 25 1.65 15.17 -1.86
C ALA A 25 1.95 14.52 -0.49
N ASN A 26 3.20 14.60 -0.02
CA ASN A 26 3.61 14.06 1.29
C ASN A 26 3.01 14.83 2.48
N LYS A 27 2.71 16.12 2.32
CA LYS A 27 2.06 16.94 3.36
C LYS A 27 0.53 16.75 3.45
N LEU A 28 -0.10 15.99 2.55
CA LEU A 28 -1.54 15.73 2.62
C LEU A 28 -1.88 14.81 3.80
N SER A 29 -3.06 15.02 4.40
CA SER A 29 -3.63 14.00 5.28
C SER A 29 -3.87 12.70 4.52
N LEU A 30 -3.82 11.56 5.22
CA LEU A 30 -4.08 10.25 4.62
C LEU A 30 -5.39 10.21 3.82
N GLU A 31 -6.48 10.72 4.39
CA GLU A 31 -7.80 10.77 3.74
C GLU A 31 -7.77 11.58 2.43
N THR A 32 -7.08 12.73 2.45
CA THR A 32 -6.94 13.58 1.25
C THR A 32 -6.09 12.88 0.19
N PHE A 33 -5.00 12.22 0.60
CA PHE A 33 -4.14 11.46 -0.29
C PHE A 33 -4.90 10.29 -0.93
N GLN A 34 -5.63 9.51 -0.12
CA GLN A 34 -6.46 8.40 -0.57
C GLN A 34 -7.48 8.88 -1.61
N THR A 35 -8.23 9.94 -1.29
CA THR A 35 -9.27 10.49 -2.17
C THR A 35 -8.70 10.95 -3.51
N ARG A 36 -7.53 11.61 -3.51
CA ARG A 36 -6.93 12.19 -4.72
C ARG A 36 -6.19 11.18 -5.58
N PHE A 37 -5.44 10.28 -4.97
CA PHE A 37 -4.46 9.47 -5.70
C PHE A 37 -4.77 7.97 -5.68
N PHE A 38 -5.54 7.48 -4.72
CA PHE A 38 -5.89 6.06 -4.62
C PHE A 38 -7.30 5.76 -5.15
N LEU A 39 -8.31 6.53 -4.75
CA LEU A 39 -9.73 6.28 -5.04
C LEU A 39 -10.29 7.03 -6.28
N SER A 40 -9.52 7.92 -6.90
CA SER A 40 -10.04 8.96 -7.80
C SER A 40 -10.58 8.52 -9.18
N ASP A 41 -10.76 7.22 -9.45
CA ASP A 41 -11.28 6.75 -10.76
C ASP A 41 -12.79 6.90 -10.96
N VAL A 42 -13.54 7.46 -10.01
CA VAL A 42 -15.00 7.61 -10.16
C VAL A 42 -15.42 8.93 -10.81
N THR A 43 -14.71 10.03 -10.59
CA THR A 43 -15.21 11.35 -11.03
C THR A 43 -15.01 11.59 -12.53
N SER A 44 -13.93 11.06 -13.11
CA SER A 44 -13.60 11.24 -14.53
C SER A 44 -14.37 10.29 -15.44
N ALA A 45 -14.58 9.04 -15.00
CA ALA A 45 -15.41 8.07 -15.72
C ALA A 45 -16.89 8.49 -15.72
N ASN A 46 -17.40 9.01 -14.61
CA ASN A 46 -18.78 9.49 -14.54
C ASN A 46 -19.01 10.78 -15.35
N LYS A 47 -18.09 11.74 -15.37
CA LYS A 47 -18.19 12.93 -16.26
C LYS A 47 -18.11 12.60 -17.75
N ALA A 48 -17.44 11.51 -18.12
CA ALA A 48 -17.39 11.03 -19.51
C ALA A 48 -18.64 10.20 -19.88
N ALA A 49 -19.17 9.44 -18.92
CA ALA A 49 -20.43 8.71 -19.06
C ALA A 49 -21.64 9.66 -19.12
N GLU A 50 -21.70 10.69 -18.29
CA GLU A 50 -22.78 11.71 -18.31
C GLU A 50 -22.83 12.52 -19.62
N ARG A 51 -21.68 12.74 -20.27
CA ARG A 51 -21.65 13.31 -21.63
C ARG A 51 -22.17 12.36 -22.70
N LYS A 52 -22.10 11.04 -22.47
CA LYS A 52 -22.63 10.01 -23.38
C LYS A 52 -24.08 9.63 -23.09
N ILE A 53 -24.58 9.81 -21.87
CA ILE A 53 -25.96 9.45 -21.46
C ILE A 53 -27.03 10.38 -22.07
N LYS A 54 -26.66 11.53 -22.67
CA LYS A 54 -27.59 12.32 -23.50
C LYS A 54 -27.88 11.71 -24.88
N GLY A 55 -27.34 10.54 -25.20
CA GLY A 55 -27.61 9.82 -26.44
C GLY A 55 -27.83 8.33 -26.19
N ASN A 56 -29.11 7.94 -26.14
CA ASN A 56 -29.61 6.58 -26.30
C ASN A 56 -29.62 5.65 -25.07
N GLY A 57 -30.80 5.05 -24.84
CA GLY A 57 -31.17 4.36 -23.62
C GLY A 57 -30.70 2.91 -23.45
N ASN A 58 -30.80 2.52 -22.18
CA ASN A 58 -30.87 1.18 -21.60
C ASN A 58 -29.75 0.17 -21.91
N LYS A 59 -28.75 0.13 -21.02
CA LYS A 59 -28.06 -1.11 -20.63
C LYS A 59 -27.80 -1.08 -19.13
N HIS A 60 -28.14 -2.17 -18.45
CA HIS A 60 -27.67 -2.48 -17.09
C HIS A 60 -26.17 -2.18 -17.00
N THR A 61 -25.79 -1.22 -16.16
CA THR A 61 -24.39 -0.91 -15.87
C THR A 61 -24.03 -1.52 -14.54
N ASP A 62 -23.23 -2.59 -14.57
CA ASP A 62 -22.50 -3.08 -13.40
C ASP A 62 -21.70 -1.93 -12.77
N HIS A 63 -21.84 -1.77 -11.45
CA HIS A 63 -21.15 -0.76 -10.65
C HIS A 63 -19.65 -1.09 -10.46
N GLN A 64 -18.88 -1.15 -11.56
CA GLN A 64 -17.53 -1.75 -11.57
C GLN A 64 -16.37 -0.73 -11.64
N GLY A 65 -16.64 0.57 -11.45
CA GLY A 65 -15.63 1.63 -11.62
C GLY A 65 -14.72 1.91 -10.41
N ASN A 66 -15.15 1.58 -9.18
CA ASN A 66 -14.42 1.95 -7.95
C ASN A 66 -13.70 0.75 -7.28
N ASP A 67 -14.10 -0.48 -7.62
CA ASP A 67 -13.58 -1.72 -7.03
C ASP A 67 -12.21 -2.11 -7.64
N ALA A 68 -11.82 -1.54 -8.79
CA ALA A 68 -10.70 -2.02 -9.58
C ALA A 68 -9.30 -1.76 -8.98
N LEU A 69 -9.13 -0.75 -8.11
CA LEU A 69 -7.84 -0.51 -7.41
C LEU A 69 -7.86 -0.97 -5.95
N THR A 70 -9.05 -1.11 -5.39
CA THR A 70 -9.29 -1.37 -3.96
C THR A 70 -9.69 -2.83 -3.70
N ALA A 71 -9.77 -3.65 -4.74
CA ALA A 71 -10.14 -5.04 -4.63
C ALA A 71 -9.43 -5.91 -5.66
N PHE A 72 -9.26 -7.18 -5.28
CA PHE A 72 -8.71 -8.20 -6.13
C PHE A 72 -9.54 -9.48 -6.01
N THR A 73 -9.85 -10.11 -7.14
CA THR A 73 -10.51 -11.43 -7.15
C THR A 73 -9.53 -12.45 -7.68
N ARG A 74 -9.20 -13.45 -6.87
CA ARG A 74 -8.26 -14.50 -7.26
C ARG A 74 -8.88 -15.36 -8.37
N PRO A 75 -8.22 -15.49 -9.55
CA PRO A 75 -8.81 -16.20 -10.68
C PRO A 75 -9.08 -17.69 -10.44
N SER A 76 -8.32 -18.34 -9.56
CA SER A 76 -8.40 -19.80 -9.37
C SER A 76 -9.66 -20.26 -8.64
N ASP A 77 -10.21 -19.45 -7.75
CA ASP A 77 -11.32 -19.85 -6.86
C ASP A 77 -12.32 -18.73 -6.56
N GLY A 78 -12.18 -17.56 -7.20
CA GLY A 78 -13.06 -16.42 -6.99
C GLY A 78 -12.93 -15.76 -5.62
N ALA A 79 -11.94 -16.13 -4.79
CA ALA A 79 -11.74 -15.52 -3.49
C ALA A 79 -11.48 -14.01 -3.64
N ARG A 80 -12.24 -13.20 -2.90
CA ARG A 80 -12.18 -11.74 -2.97
C ARG A 80 -11.27 -11.19 -1.89
N TYR A 81 -10.54 -10.15 -2.24
CA TYR A 81 -9.60 -9.45 -1.37
C TYR A 81 -9.88 -7.95 -1.43
N THR A 82 -9.67 -7.25 -0.32
CA THR A 82 -9.62 -5.78 -0.24
C THR A 82 -8.17 -5.31 -0.21
N ILE A 83 -7.96 -4.12 -0.77
CA ILE A 83 -6.70 -3.39 -0.77
C ILE A 83 -6.99 -2.04 -0.10
N SER A 84 -6.37 -1.80 1.05
CA SER A 84 -6.44 -0.52 1.77
C SER A 84 -5.08 0.20 1.72
N LEU A 85 -5.11 1.53 1.76
CA LEU A 85 -3.92 2.37 1.82
C LEU A 85 -3.80 2.98 3.22
N VAL A 86 -2.66 2.82 3.89
CA VAL A 86 -2.35 3.49 5.16
C VAL A 86 -0.95 4.11 5.09
N ASP A 87 -0.61 4.97 6.06
CA ASP A 87 0.75 5.50 6.23
C ASP A 87 1.43 4.93 7.49
N SER A 88 2.72 5.21 7.67
CA SER A 88 3.49 4.74 8.83
C SER A 88 2.97 5.23 10.18
N THR A 89 2.18 6.31 10.20
CA THR A 89 1.61 6.89 11.43
C THR A 89 0.26 6.27 11.82
N SER A 90 -0.46 5.73 10.83
CA SER A 90 -1.82 5.20 10.98
C SER A 90 -1.90 3.67 10.91
N ILE A 91 -0.84 3.00 10.44
CA ILE A 91 -0.76 1.53 10.41
C ILE A 91 -0.84 0.96 11.85
N SER A 92 -1.69 -0.05 12.04
CA SER A 92 -1.81 -0.71 13.34
C SER A 92 -0.55 -1.52 13.68
N HIS A 93 -0.28 -1.71 14.98
CA HIS A 93 0.86 -2.53 15.40
C HIS A 93 0.78 -3.97 14.85
N ALA A 94 -0.42 -4.55 14.83
CA ALA A 94 -0.64 -5.90 14.30
C ALA A 94 -0.31 -5.97 12.79
N ASP A 95 -0.71 -4.97 12.03
CA ASP A 95 -0.44 -4.91 10.58
C ASP A 95 1.03 -4.68 10.28
N PHE A 96 1.66 -3.79 11.03
CA PHE A 96 3.09 -3.53 10.93
C PHE A 96 3.89 -4.81 11.19
N VAL A 97 3.53 -5.57 12.24
CA VAL A 97 4.14 -6.87 12.55
C VAL A 97 3.88 -7.87 11.43
N ALA A 98 2.66 -7.97 10.91
CA ALA A 98 2.34 -8.89 9.81
C ALA A 98 3.14 -8.59 8.53
N CYS A 99 3.30 -7.30 8.17
CA CYS A 99 4.15 -6.89 7.05
C CYS A 99 5.62 -7.26 7.29
N PHE A 100 6.13 -7.02 8.50
CA PHE A 100 7.50 -7.39 8.87
C PHE A 100 7.73 -8.90 8.78
N GLU A 101 6.79 -9.71 9.25
CA GLU A 101 6.88 -11.17 9.16
C GLU A 101 6.84 -11.68 7.72
N LEU A 102 6.06 -11.03 6.85
CA LEU A 102 6.11 -11.29 5.41
C LEU A 102 7.52 -11.01 4.85
N ILE A 103 8.11 -9.83 5.08
CA ILE A 103 9.50 -9.52 4.64
C ILE A 103 10.49 -10.57 5.17
N ARG A 104 10.39 -10.90 6.47
CA ARG A 104 11.31 -11.84 7.12
C ARG A 104 11.23 -13.22 6.44
N SER A 105 10.02 -13.70 6.15
CA SER A 105 9.80 -15.02 5.56
C SER A 105 10.22 -15.12 4.10
N THR A 106 10.13 -14.03 3.34
CA THR A 106 10.38 -14.03 1.90
C THR A 106 11.79 -13.60 1.51
N SER A 107 12.40 -12.69 2.30
CA SER A 107 13.58 -11.94 1.84
C SER A 107 14.75 -11.95 2.81
N ALA A 108 14.57 -12.33 4.08
CA ALA A 108 15.67 -12.31 5.05
C ALA A 108 16.89 -13.15 4.62
N ALA A 109 16.67 -14.26 3.91
CA ALA A 109 17.77 -15.06 3.36
C ALA A 109 18.58 -14.29 2.33
N MET A 110 17.93 -13.56 1.43
CA MET A 110 18.61 -12.76 0.40
C MET A 110 19.36 -11.57 1.01
N TYR A 111 18.75 -10.90 2.00
CA TYR A 111 19.45 -9.86 2.77
C TYR A 111 20.73 -10.39 3.43
N LYS A 112 20.68 -11.57 4.07
CA LYS A 112 21.87 -12.20 4.70
C LYS A 112 22.97 -12.53 3.69
N MET A 113 22.60 -12.88 2.46
CA MET A 113 23.54 -13.20 1.38
C MET A 113 24.08 -11.94 0.67
N SER A 114 23.42 -10.79 0.85
CA SER A 114 23.87 -9.51 0.31
C SER A 114 24.90 -8.85 1.22
N ASP A 115 25.64 -7.90 0.66
CA ASP A 115 26.51 -6.96 1.36
C ASP A 115 25.76 -6.08 2.39
N ARG A 116 24.43 -5.92 2.26
CA ARG A 116 23.61 -5.16 3.22
C ARG A 116 23.37 -5.90 4.54
N GLY A 117 23.43 -7.24 4.54
CA GLY A 117 23.09 -8.07 5.70
C GLY A 117 21.61 -7.98 6.13
N TRP A 118 21.23 -8.75 7.15
CA TRP A 118 19.89 -8.71 7.74
C TRP A 118 19.94 -8.20 9.18
N SER A 119 19.14 -7.16 9.47
CA SER A 119 18.90 -6.69 10.83
C SER A 119 17.42 -6.37 11.01
N ALA A 120 16.74 -7.16 11.85
CA ALA A 120 15.33 -6.96 12.16
C ALA A 120 15.05 -5.55 12.68
N ARG A 121 15.92 -5.02 13.55
CA ARG A 121 15.80 -3.65 14.08
C ARG A 121 15.93 -2.61 12.99
N ARG A 122 16.93 -2.72 12.10
CA ARG A 122 17.13 -1.78 10.99
C ARG A 122 15.96 -1.83 10.01
N LYS A 123 15.48 -3.03 9.67
CA LYS A 123 14.34 -3.19 8.76
C LYS A 123 13.05 -2.62 9.33
N LYS A 124 12.78 -2.82 10.63
CA LYS A 124 11.64 -2.19 11.30
C LYS A 124 11.78 -0.67 11.33
N ALA A 125 12.98 -0.14 11.57
CA ALA A 125 13.21 1.31 11.52
C ALA A 125 12.97 1.88 10.11
N GLU A 126 13.42 1.19 9.07
CA GLU A 126 13.15 1.55 7.66
C GLU A 126 11.65 1.51 7.33
N MET A 127 10.93 0.49 7.78
CA MET A 127 9.48 0.41 7.61
C MET A 127 8.73 1.54 8.33
N ALA A 128 9.30 2.09 9.42
CA ALA A 128 8.67 3.13 10.23
C ALA A 128 9.03 4.55 9.76
N ASP A 129 9.60 4.70 8.56
CA ASP A 129 9.91 6.00 8.00
C ASP A 129 8.65 6.87 7.87
N PRO A 130 8.71 8.18 8.23
CA PRO A 130 7.55 9.07 8.22
C PRO A 130 6.82 9.18 6.87
N ASP A 131 7.52 9.04 5.75
CA ASP A 131 6.92 9.16 4.41
C ASP A 131 6.45 7.81 3.83
N MET A 132 6.66 6.71 4.56
CA MET A 132 6.28 5.36 4.14
C MET A 132 4.76 5.19 4.10
N ARG A 133 4.27 4.65 2.98
CA ARG A 133 2.87 4.24 2.78
C ARG A 133 2.77 2.77 2.48
N PHE A 134 1.63 2.16 2.81
CA PHE A 134 1.39 0.73 2.69
C PHE A 134 0.06 0.46 1.99
N LEU A 135 0.11 -0.35 0.94
CA LEU A 135 -1.05 -1.06 0.39
C LEU A 135 -1.18 -2.40 1.13
N LEU A 136 -2.24 -2.58 1.92
CA LEU A 136 -2.49 -3.78 2.71
C LEU A 136 -3.58 -4.63 2.05
N VAL A 137 -3.33 -5.93 1.90
CA VAL A 137 -4.27 -6.86 1.27
C VAL A 137 -4.86 -7.80 2.31
N ARG A 138 -6.20 -7.89 2.36
CA ARG A 138 -6.96 -8.81 3.22
C ARG A 138 -7.95 -9.60 2.43
N LYS A 139 -8.20 -10.85 2.82
CA LYS A 139 -9.33 -11.61 2.31
C LYS A 139 -10.62 -10.92 2.77
N ARG A 140 -11.59 -10.74 1.88
CA ARG A 140 -12.95 -10.40 2.30
C ARG A 140 -13.53 -11.64 2.95
N ASP A 141 -13.97 -11.49 4.19
CA ASP A 141 -14.90 -12.47 4.74
C ASP A 141 -16.13 -12.46 3.84
N VAL A 142 -16.44 -13.62 3.27
CA VAL A 142 -17.76 -13.79 2.65
C VAL A 142 -18.71 -13.69 3.83
N ASP A 143 -19.58 -12.69 3.83
CA ASP A 143 -20.62 -12.58 4.84
C ASP A 143 -21.23 -13.98 4.98
N ARG A 144 -21.17 -14.56 6.19
CA ARG A 144 -21.96 -15.74 6.54
C ARG A 144 -23.44 -15.33 6.62
N GLU A 145 -23.96 -14.69 5.58
CA GLU A 145 -25.40 -14.49 5.39
C GLU A 145 -25.88 -15.64 4.50
N GLY A 146 -26.42 -16.69 5.13
CA GLY A 146 -27.09 -17.75 4.38
C GLY A 146 -26.96 -19.18 4.90
N TYR A 147 -26.54 -19.43 6.15
CA TYR A 147 -26.83 -20.72 6.77
C TYR A 147 -28.10 -20.58 7.61
N PRO A 148 -29.22 -21.25 7.28
CA PRO A 148 -30.36 -21.29 8.17
C PRO A 148 -29.90 -21.93 9.47
N ARG A 149 -30.13 -21.25 10.59
CA ARG A 149 -30.01 -21.84 11.92
C ARG A 149 -31.07 -22.94 11.98
N GLY A 150 -30.64 -24.18 11.73
CA GLY A 150 -31.46 -25.35 11.96
C GLY A 150 -31.81 -25.41 13.45
N ASP A 151 -33.09 -25.39 13.72
CA ASP A 151 -33.66 -25.57 15.04
C ASP A 151 -33.41 -27.01 15.55
N GLU A 152 -33.40 -27.10 16.88
CA GLU A 152 -33.61 -28.29 17.73
C GLU A 152 -32.47 -29.31 17.87
N GLU A 153 -31.90 -29.35 19.08
CA GLU A 153 -32.09 -30.53 19.94
C GLU A 153 -32.27 -30.07 21.39
N ARG A 154 -33.47 -30.36 21.91
CA ARG A 154 -33.83 -30.32 23.33
C ARG A 154 -33.42 -31.65 23.94
N GLU A 155 -32.62 -31.64 25.00
CA GLU A 155 -32.59 -32.70 26.02
C GLU A 155 -32.36 -32.02 27.38
N THR A 156 -33.44 -31.80 28.15
CA THR A 156 -33.90 -32.63 29.28
C THR A 156 -32.82 -32.85 30.35
N GLY A 157 -33.06 -32.26 31.52
CA GLY A 157 -32.09 -32.12 32.59
C GLY A 157 -31.88 -33.35 33.46
N HIS A 158 -30.92 -33.19 34.37
CA HIS A 158 -30.87 -33.89 35.64
C HIS A 158 -30.18 -33.01 36.68
N GLU A 159 -30.88 -32.78 37.80
CA GLU A 159 -30.36 -32.21 39.03
C GLU A 159 -29.53 -33.27 39.78
N ASP A 160 -28.40 -32.88 40.35
CA ASP A 160 -27.97 -33.42 41.65
C ASP A 160 -27.17 -32.37 42.44
N ASN A 161 -27.35 -32.45 43.75
CA ASN A 161 -27.19 -31.43 44.77
C ASN A 161 -26.02 -31.84 45.69
N GLY A 162 -25.07 -30.94 45.97
CA GLY A 162 -23.91 -31.27 46.80
C GLY A 162 -23.19 -30.08 47.41
N LYS A 163 -23.67 -29.65 48.58
CA LYS A 163 -23.10 -28.63 49.49
C LYS A 163 -21.61 -28.87 49.82
N ASN A 164 -20.79 -27.83 49.99
CA ASN A 164 -20.55 -27.14 51.28
C ASN A 164 -19.18 -26.42 51.32
N VAL A 165 -19.24 -25.09 51.49
CA VAL A 165 -18.46 -24.19 52.38
C VAL A 165 -17.02 -24.57 52.78
N LYS A 166 -16.05 -23.68 52.48
CA LYS A 166 -15.25 -22.97 53.50
C LYS A 166 -14.49 -21.76 52.96
N ARG A 167 -14.50 -20.72 53.79
CA ARG A 167 -13.97 -19.36 53.65
C ARG A 167 -12.74 -19.24 54.54
N GLN A 168 -11.70 -18.55 54.06
CA GLN A 168 -10.63 -17.81 54.76
C GLN A 168 -9.42 -17.81 53.82
N GLU A 169 -8.61 -16.77 53.67
CA GLU A 169 -8.56 -15.37 54.08
C GLU A 169 -7.34 -14.87 53.29
N ASN A 170 -7.33 -13.66 52.76
CA ASN A 170 -6.06 -12.97 52.56
C ASN A 170 -6.29 -11.46 52.43
N GLY A 171 -5.39 -10.77 53.12
CA GLY A 171 -5.46 -9.36 53.41
C GLY A 171 -5.00 -8.46 52.27
N HIS A 172 -5.44 -7.22 52.46
CA HIS A 172 -4.62 -6.01 52.41
C HIS A 172 -4.30 -5.38 51.04
N LYS A 173 -4.94 -4.20 50.91
CA LYS A 173 -4.36 -2.88 50.62
C LYS A 173 -4.40 -2.35 49.19
N ASP A 174 -5.04 -1.17 49.15
CA ASP A 174 -4.71 0.04 48.39
C ASP A 174 -4.74 -0.08 46.85
N ASN A 175 -5.33 0.83 46.08
CA ASN A 175 -5.68 2.21 46.32
C ASN A 175 -6.75 2.61 45.29
N GLN A 176 -7.80 3.30 45.74
CA GLN A 176 -8.77 3.93 44.85
C GLN A 176 -8.13 5.17 44.23
N ARG A 177 -8.09 5.26 42.89
CA ARG A 177 -8.49 6.50 42.22
C ARG A 177 -9.07 6.25 40.84
N LYS A 178 -10.30 6.75 40.73
CA LYS A 178 -11.24 6.70 39.62
C LYS A 178 -10.76 7.55 38.43
N GLU A 179 -11.06 7.03 37.23
CA GLU A 179 -11.79 7.70 36.14
C GLU A 179 -11.28 9.05 35.60
N ASN A 180 -11.43 9.44 34.34
CA ASN A 180 -12.05 8.88 33.15
C ASN A 180 -11.49 9.72 32.00
N GLY A 181 -11.19 9.12 30.85
CA GLY A 181 -10.69 9.86 29.70
C GLY A 181 -10.44 8.97 28.49
N HIS A 182 -11.34 8.04 28.21
CA HIS A 182 -11.34 7.31 26.95
C HIS A 182 -12.55 7.74 26.14
N THR A 183 -12.35 8.82 25.40
CA THR A 183 -13.02 9.03 24.12
C THR A 183 -12.88 7.74 23.34
N LYS A 184 -14.01 7.04 23.14
CA LYS A 184 -14.11 5.89 22.24
C LYS A 184 -13.88 6.40 20.82
N GLU A 185 -12.63 6.52 20.44
CA GLU A 185 -12.26 6.60 19.03
C GLU A 185 -12.74 5.29 18.40
N ARG A 186 -13.56 5.45 17.37
CA ARG A 186 -14.24 4.35 16.68
C ARG A 186 -13.18 3.53 15.96
N ALA A 187 -12.61 2.55 16.66
CA ALA A 187 -11.66 1.59 16.10
C ALA A 187 -12.35 0.92 14.90
N GLN A 188 -11.87 1.25 13.72
CA GLN A 188 -12.28 0.63 12.48
C GLN A 188 -11.70 -0.78 12.51
N THR A 189 -12.48 -1.74 13.00
CA THR A 189 -12.13 -3.16 13.06
C THR A 189 -12.00 -3.67 11.62
N GLN A 190 -10.82 -3.55 11.01
CA GLN A 190 -10.53 -4.22 9.75
C GLN A 190 -10.36 -5.71 10.04
N ALA A 191 -11.40 -6.49 9.75
CA ALA A 191 -11.40 -7.94 9.86
C ALA A 191 -10.45 -8.56 8.82
N GLY A 192 -9.60 -9.48 9.27
CA GLY A 192 -8.68 -10.27 8.43
C GLY A 192 -7.19 -9.93 8.61
N THR A 193 -6.34 -10.97 8.63
CA THR A 193 -4.88 -10.83 8.67
C THR A 193 -4.35 -10.28 7.33
N VAL A 194 -3.28 -9.47 7.36
CA VAL A 194 -2.54 -9.06 6.14
C VAL A 194 -1.99 -10.31 5.44
N GLU A 195 -2.44 -10.61 4.23
CA GLU A 195 -1.92 -11.73 3.43
C GLU A 195 -0.91 -11.28 2.36
N ALA A 196 -0.93 -10.00 1.99
CA ALA A 196 0.08 -9.39 1.14
C ALA A 196 0.17 -7.89 1.43
N PHE A 197 1.30 -7.28 1.09
CA PHE A 197 1.42 -5.83 1.12
C PHE A 197 2.42 -5.33 0.07
N LEU A 198 2.32 -4.03 -0.23
CA LEU A 198 3.33 -3.24 -0.92
C LEU A 198 3.59 -1.97 -0.11
N SER A 199 4.85 -1.62 0.14
CA SER A 199 5.20 -0.33 0.76
C SER A 199 5.95 0.57 -0.22
N PHE A 200 5.68 1.87 -0.16
CA PHE A 200 6.26 2.84 -1.07
C PHE A 200 6.41 4.22 -0.46
N MET A 201 7.25 5.04 -1.09
CA MET A 201 7.35 6.48 -0.85
C MET A 201 7.23 7.25 -2.16
N LEU A 202 6.79 8.50 -2.06
CA LEU A 202 7.03 9.51 -3.08
C LEU A 202 8.30 10.25 -2.67
N THR A 203 9.34 10.18 -3.50
CA THR A 203 10.66 10.71 -3.17
C THR A 203 11.39 11.18 -4.43
N TYR A 204 12.50 11.86 -4.22
CA TYR A 204 13.49 12.10 -5.26
C TYR A 204 14.57 11.02 -5.18
N GLU A 205 14.92 10.43 -6.33
CA GLU A 205 16.10 9.58 -6.47
C GLU A 205 16.94 10.16 -7.61
N ASP A 206 18.14 10.64 -7.29
CA ASP A 206 19.06 11.31 -8.23
C ASP A 206 18.33 12.39 -9.08
N ASP A 207 17.70 13.35 -8.38
CA ASP A 207 16.91 14.47 -8.94
C ASP A 207 15.67 14.08 -9.75
N ARG A 208 15.31 12.79 -9.83
CA ARG A 208 14.08 12.34 -10.49
C ARG A 208 12.95 12.12 -9.49
N GLU A 209 11.79 12.70 -9.79
CA GLU A 209 10.56 12.49 -9.04
C GLU A 209 10.08 11.04 -9.24
N VAL A 210 10.02 10.23 -8.19
CA VAL A 210 9.65 8.81 -8.31
C VAL A 210 8.62 8.37 -7.27
N VAL A 211 7.84 7.35 -7.66
CA VAL A 211 7.15 6.47 -6.70
C VAL A 211 8.04 5.24 -6.48
N TYR A 212 8.68 5.17 -5.32
CA TYR A 212 9.65 4.13 -5.02
C TYR A 212 8.98 2.96 -4.28
N CYS A 213 8.95 1.78 -4.89
CA CYS A 213 8.51 0.53 -4.25
C CYS A 213 9.63 0.02 -3.33
N TYR A 214 9.44 0.15 -2.02
CA TYR A 214 10.40 -0.34 -1.03
C TYR A 214 10.27 -1.85 -0.83
N GLU A 215 9.04 -2.34 -0.69
CA GLU A 215 8.78 -3.76 -0.47
C GLU A 215 7.49 -4.18 -1.17
N ILE A 216 7.47 -5.41 -1.70
CA ILE A 216 6.26 -6.09 -2.16
C ILE A 216 6.35 -7.56 -1.76
N HIS A 217 5.46 -7.98 -0.86
CA HIS A 217 5.45 -9.35 -0.33
C HIS A 217 4.06 -9.93 -0.30
N LEU A 218 3.96 -11.15 -0.83
CA LEU A 218 2.73 -11.91 -0.91
C LEU A 218 2.93 -13.24 -0.16
N SER A 219 1.91 -13.64 0.60
CA SER A 219 1.78 -15.02 1.09
C SER A 219 1.93 -16.01 -0.07
N SER A 220 2.41 -17.22 0.21
CA SER A 220 2.63 -18.23 -0.83
C SER A 220 1.34 -18.57 -1.60
N THR A 221 0.18 -18.53 -0.94
CA THR A 221 -1.15 -18.80 -1.51
C THR A 221 -1.66 -17.70 -2.45
N LEU A 222 -1.02 -16.53 -2.46
CA LEU A 222 -1.37 -15.39 -3.32
C LEU A 222 -0.34 -15.13 -4.44
N ARG A 223 0.65 -16.01 -4.58
CA ARG A 223 1.62 -15.91 -5.69
C ARG A 223 1.06 -16.57 -6.95
N GLY A 224 1.55 -16.12 -8.11
CA GLY A 224 1.17 -16.71 -9.40
C GLY A 224 -0.26 -16.44 -9.87
N CYS A 225 -1.09 -15.75 -9.08
CA CYS A 225 -2.49 -15.47 -9.43
C CYS A 225 -2.73 -14.06 -10.01
N GLY A 226 -1.68 -13.26 -10.19
CA GLY A 226 -1.77 -11.91 -10.74
C GLY A 226 -1.84 -10.78 -9.71
N LEU A 227 -1.97 -11.08 -8.40
CA LEU A 227 -2.03 -10.06 -7.35
C LEU A 227 -0.80 -9.13 -7.34
N GLY A 228 0.40 -9.68 -7.53
CA GLY A 228 1.63 -8.86 -7.57
C GLY A 228 1.60 -7.81 -8.69
N ARG A 229 1.16 -8.21 -9.89
CA ARG A 229 0.96 -7.29 -11.03
C ARG A 229 -0.09 -6.24 -10.69
N HIS A 230 -1.18 -6.64 -10.05
CA HIS A 230 -2.24 -5.73 -9.64
C HIS A 230 -1.73 -4.65 -8.66
N LEU A 231 -0.97 -5.04 -7.62
CA LEU A 231 -0.39 -4.08 -6.67
C LEU A 231 0.60 -3.11 -7.35
N MET A 232 1.42 -3.59 -8.28
CA MET A 232 2.30 -2.72 -9.06
C MET A 232 1.50 -1.75 -9.94
N ASN A 233 0.40 -2.19 -10.57
CA ASN A 233 -0.47 -1.29 -11.33
C ASN A 233 -1.11 -0.21 -10.45
N VAL A 234 -1.51 -0.55 -9.21
CA VAL A 234 -2.02 0.42 -8.23
C VAL A 234 -0.92 1.45 -7.90
N LEU A 235 0.30 1.00 -7.62
CA LEU A 235 1.45 1.87 -7.36
C LEU A 235 1.73 2.83 -8.54
N GLU A 236 1.80 2.29 -9.75
CA GLU A 236 2.01 3.06 -10.99
C GLU A 236 0.88 4.08 -11.23
N SER A 237 -0.36 3.71 -10.90
CA SER A 237 -1.52 4.61 -11.00
C SER A 237 -1.43 5.76 -9.99
N ILE A 238 -1.01 5.48 -8.75
CA ILE A 238 -0.74 6.53 -7.74
C ILE A 238 0.35 7.47 -8.25
N GLY A 239 1.49 6.93 -8.69
CA GLY A 239 2.59 7.73 -9.24
C GLY A 239 2.16 8.62 -10.41
N THR A 240 1.41 8.05 -11.35
CA THR A 240 0.88 8.79 -12.51
C THR A 240 -0.05 9.93 -12.10
N ARG A 241 -0.92 9.72 -11.10
CA ARG A 241 -1.86 10.75 -10.62
C ARG A 241 -1.17 11.85 -9.80
N VAL A 242 -0.14 11.52 -9.04
CA VAL A 242 0.74 12.51 -8.40
C VAL A 242 1.54 13.28 -9.47
N GLY A 243 1.82 12.61 -10.58
CA GLY A 243 2.56 13.15 -11.70
C GLY A 243 4.06 12.95 -11.58
N VAL A 244 4.54 11.94 -10.84
CA VAL A 244 5.97 11.60 -10.79
C VAL A 244 6.46 11.04 -12.13
N GLU A 245 7.76 11.01 -12.34
CA GLU A 245 8.38 10.67 -13.64
C GLU A 245 8.46 9.17 -13.87
N ALA A 246 8.79 8.40 -12.83
CA ALA A 246 8.95 6.96 -12.91
C ALA A 246 8.45 6.23 -11.65
N ALA A 247 8.16 4.94 -11.81
CA ALA A 247 8.15 3.99 -10.71
C ALA A 247 9.52 3.34 -10.62
N MET A 248 10.04 3.17 -9.40
CA MET A 248 11.39 2.66 -9.16
C MET A 248 11.41 1.63 -8.04
N LEU A 249 12.38 0.72 -8.07
CA LEU A 249 12.60 -0.30 -7.03
C LEU A 249 14.05 -0.81 -7.02
N THR A 250 14.45 -1.42 -5.91
CA THR A 250 15.67 -2.24 -5.83
C THR A 250 15.32 -3.71 -5.86
N CYS A 251 16.05 -4.52 -6.64
CA CYS A 251 15.90 -5.97 -6.65
C CYS A 251 17.26 -6.66 -6.44
N PHE A 252 17.32 -7.65 -5.55
CA PHE A 252 18.52 -8.48 -5.39
C PHE A 252 18.81 -9.25 -6.68
N THR A 253 20.08 -9.29 -7.10
CA THR A 253 20.50 -10.00 -8.32
C THR A 253 20.30 -11.52 -8.22
N LYS A 254 20.21 -12.05 -6.99
CA LYS A 254 19.86 -13.45 -6.73
C LYS A 254 18.35 -13.73 -6.74
N ASN A 255 17.50 -12.70 -6.70
CA ASN A 255 16.06 -12.85 -6.81
C ASN A 255 15.62 -12.92 -8.28
N GLU A 256 16.03 -13.98 -8.99
CA GLU A 256 15.75 -14.10 -10.41
C GLU A 256 14.25 -14.13 -10.73
N SER A 257 13.42 -14.66 -9.83
CA SER A 257 11.96 -14.61 -9.97
C SER A 257 11.41 -13.19 -9.90
N GLY A 258 11.97 -12.35 -9.01
CA GLY A 258 11.63 -10.94 -8.88
C GLY A 258 12.05 -10.16 -10.12
N LEU A 259 13.30 -10.35 -10.58
CA LEU A 259 13.82 -9.73 -11.81
C LEU A 259 12.90 -10.03 -13.01
N ARG A 260 12.62 -11.30 -13.28
CA ARG A 260 11.70 -11.70 -14.37
C ARG A 260 10.29 -11.18 -14.18
N PHE A 261 9.85 -10.96 -12.94
CA PHE A 261 8.55 -10.37 -12.66
C PHE A 261 8.53 -8.89 -13.06
N TYR A 262 9.53 -8.11 -12.64
CA TYR A 262 9.63 -6.69 -12.96
C TYR A 262 9.90 -6.43 -14.46
N GLU A 263 10.76 -7.22 -15.10
CA GLU A 263 11.00 -7.16 -16.56
C GLU A 263 9.69 -7.34 -17.34
N ARG A 264 8.84 -8.31 -16.95
CA ARG A 264 7.52 -8.55 -17.56
C ARG A 264 6.49 -7.44 -17.28
N LEU A 265 6.79 -6.54 -16.36
CA LEU A 265 6.00 -5.32 -16.11
C LEU A 265 6.54 -4.11 -16.87
N GLY A 266 7.67 -4.26 -17.57
CA GLY A 266 8.32 -3.19 -18.33
C GLY A 266 9.34 -2.38 -17.53
N TYR A 267 9.77 -2.88 -16.36
CA TYR A 267 10.90 -2.29 -15.64
C TYR A 267 12.20 -2.73 -16.30
N VAL A 268 13.14 -1.79 -16.41
CA VAL A 268 14.50 -2.03 -16.92
C VAL A 268 15.51 -1.68 -15.84
N GLU A 269 16.75 -2.16 -15.98
CA GLU A 269 17.84 -1.69 -15.13
C GLU A 269 18.01 -0.18 -15.31
N ASP A 270 18.05 0.54 -14.19
CA ASP A 270 18.15 1.98 -14.16
C ASP A 270 19.61 2.43 -14.31
N GLU A 271 19.83 3.62 -14.88
CA GLU A 271 21.18 4.18 -15.06
C GLU A 271 21.95 4.39 -13.73
N PHE A 272 21.23 4.52 -12.61
CA PHE A 272 21.82 4.64 -11.27
C PHE A 272 22.02 3.28 -10.56
N SER A 273 21.75 2.17 -11.25
CA SER A 273 22.10 0.83 -10.76
C SER A 273 23.61 0.72 -10.53
N PRO A 274 24.07 0.11 -9.41
CA PRO A 274 25.48 0.00 -9.10
C PRO A 274 26.25 -0.78 -10.18
N PRO A 275 27.36 -0.25 -10.72
CA PRO A 275 28.09 -0.94 -11.77
C PRO A 275 28.86 -2.15 -11.22
N PRO A 276 29.18 -3.16 -12.06
CA PRO A 276 30.07 -4.24 -11.69
C PRO A 276 31.45 -3.73 -11.23
N ARG A 277 31.97 -4.26 -10.13
CA ARG A 277 33.26 -3.88 -9.57
C ARG A 277 34.37 -4.78 -10.12
N LYS A 278 35.42 -4.19 -10.69
CA LYS A 278 36.65 -4.91 -11.06
C LYS A 278 37.59 -4.98 -9.86
N LEU A 279 37.94 -6.18 -9.42
CA LEU A 279 38.91 -6.41 -8.35
C LEU A 279 40.34 -6.34 -8.88
N ARG A 280 41.32 -6.10 -7.99
CA ARG A 280 42.76 -6.09 -8.33
C ARG A 280 43.23 -7.39 -9.00
N SER A 281 42.53 -8.50 -8.78
CA SER A 281 42.79 -9.81 -9.40
C SER A 281 42.28 -9.94 -10.84
N GLY A 282 41.66 -8.91 -11.42
CA GLY A 282 40.99 -8.96 -12.73
C GLY A 282 39.59 -9.60 -12.68
N LYS A 283 39.17 -10.18 -11.55
CA LYS A 283 37.81 -10.72 -11.36
C LYS A 283 36.77 -9.60 -11.36
N VAL A 284 35.72 -9.77 -12.16
CA VAL A 284 34.53 -8.90 -12.15
C VAL A 284 33.54 -9.42 -11.13
N GLU A 285 33.20 -8.59 -10.16
CA GLU A 285 32.19 -8.85 -9.13
C GLU A 285 30.91 -8.11 -9.49
N LYS A 286 29.81 -8.85 -9.69
CA LYS A 286 28.49 -8.26 -9.92
C LYS A 286 27.92 -7.70 -8.61
N PRO A 287 27.12 -6.63 -8.66
CA PRO A 287 26.46 -6.13 -7.47
C PRO A 287 25.46 -7.14 -6.90
N SER A 288 25.20 -7.06 -5.61
CA SER A 288 24.23 -7.92 -4.90
C SER A 288 22.77 -7.54 -5.21
N TYR A 289 22.55 -6.32 -5.73
CA TYR A 289 21.27 -5.79 -6.15
C TYR A 289 21.44 -4.90 -7.39
N ILE A 290 20.33 -4.65 -8.09
CA ILE A 290 20.22 -3.62 -9.12
C ILE A 290 19.05 -2.70 -8.80
N ILE A 291 19.10 -1.48 -9.33
CA ILE A 291 17.97 -0.56 -9.33
C ILE A 291 17.23 -0.74 -10.65
N MET A 292 15.91 -0.81 -10.60
CA MET A 292 15.07 -0.92 -11.78
C MET A 292 14.03 0.20 -11.80
N SER A 293 13.74 0.73 -12.98
CA SER A 293 12.76 1.80 -13.15
C SER A 293 11.86 1.59 -14.37
N LYS A 294 10.72 2.27 -14.36
CA LYS A 294 9.74 2.31 -15.44
C LYS A 294 9.16 3.72 -15.55
N PRO A 295 9.30 4.40 -16.71
CA PRO A 295 8.70 5.71 -16.93
C PRO A 295 7.17 5.67 -16.79
N LEU A 296 6.59 6.67 -16.12
CA LEU A 296 5.15 6.84 -15.92
C LEU A 296 4.58 8.01 -16.73
N ARG A 297 5.37 9.05 -16.97
CA ARG A 297 4.98 10.11 -17.90
C ARG A 297 5.14 9.60 -19.33
N ARG A 298 4.11 9.81 -20.15
CA ARG A 298 4.26 9.66 -21.61
C ARG A 298 5.20 10.76 -22.07
N GLU A 299 6.26 10.40 -22.79
CA GLU A 299 6.98 11.36 -23.61
C GLU A 299 5.96 12.03 -24.53
N VAL A 300 5.77 13.33 -24.35
CA VAL A 300 5.06 14.13 -25.35
C VAL A 300 6.02 14.23 -26.51
N ASN A 301 5.92 13.29 -27.46
CA ASN A 301 6.61 13.42 -28.73
C ASN A 301 6.11 14.70 -29.39
N GLY A 302 6.91 15.77 -29.28
CA GLY A 302 6.71 17.01 -30.01
C GLY A 302 6.79 16.70 -31.49
N LYS A 303 5.65 16.82 -32.17
CA LYS A 303 5.57 16.99 -33.62
C LYS A 303 5.27 18.45 -33.91
#